data_AF-A0A225D8Z3-F1
#
_entry.id   AF-A0A225D8Z3-F1
#
_cell.length_a   1.000
_cell.length_b   1.000
_cell.length_c   1.000
_cell.angle_alpha   90.00
_cell.angle_beta   90.00
_cell.angle_gamma   90.00
#
_symmetry.space_group_name_H-M   'P 1'
#
loop_
_entity.id
_entity.type
_entity.pdbx_description
1 polymer ?
#
loop_
_entity_poly.entity_id
_entity_poly.type
_entity_poly.pdbx_seq_one_letter_code
_entity_poly.pdbx_strand_id
1 'polypeptide(L)'
;MKFQVPCECGRRLAVSGARAGATLVCKCGLLVQVPGLRELRDAAPAAALERDADRKRPRPYPAELRPAGIILVGLAFVGTCLASHITRAVAETPENLAVGQVLISLAFYTLYIIGMMLWALGKGYSVWYGFLLMLLCPLGLIVLIFFPAREY
;
A
#
# COMPACT_ATOMS: atom_id res chain seq x y z
N MET A 1 10.91 13.39 12.87
CA MET A 1 12.21 14.06 12.69
C MET A 1 12.50 14.94 13.89
N LYS A 2 13.46 14.49 14.70
CA LYS A 2 14.03 15.23 15.83
C LYS A 2 15.46 15.61 15.44
N PHE A 3 15.81 16.87 15.59
CA PHE A 3 17.14 17.41 15.35
C PHE A 3 17.78 17.78 16.69
N GLN A 4 19.11 17.85 16.74
CA GLN A 4 19.84 18.31 17.91
C GLN A 4 20.53 19.63 17.59
N VAL A 5 20.18 20.68 18.33
CA VAL A 5 20.81 22.01 18.19
C VAL A 5 21.75 22.22 19.37
N PRO A 6 23.03 22.57 19.15
CA PRO A 6 23.94 22.89 20.24
C PRO A 6 23.51 24.19 20.92
N CYS A 7 23.60 24.21 22.24
CA CYS A 7 23.46 25.43 23.06
C CYS A 7 24.84 25.81 23.60
N GLU A 8 25.07 27.10 23.85
CA GLU A 8 26.32 27.62 24.42
C GLU A 8 26.69 27.01 25.77
N CYS A 9 25.71 26.51 26.52
CA CYS A 9 25.95 25.75 27.75
C CYS A 9 26.56 24.35 27.54
N GLY A 10 26.89 23.97 26.30
CA GLY A 10 27.43 22.66 25.93
C GLY A 10 26.41 21.54 25.80
N ARG A 11 25.14 21.78 26.15
CA ARG A 11 24.05 20.81 25.99
C ARG A 11 23.47 20.85 24.58
N ARG A 12 22.89 19.74 24.14
CA ARG A 12 22.17 19.64 22.85
C ARG A 12 20.66 19.63 23.10
N LEU A 13 19.93 20.54 22.47
CA LEU A 13 18.46 20.60 22.53
C LEU A 13 17.86 19.73 21.42
N ALA A 14 16.99 18.80 21.80
CA ALA A 14 16.19 18.05 20.84
C ALA A 14 15.01 18.91 20.35
N VAL A 15 14.98 19.26 19.06
CA VAL A 15 13.94 20.07 18.44
C VAL A 15 13.21 19.28 17.35
N SER A 16 11.90 19.45 17.24
CA SER A 16 11.15 18.90 16.10
C SER A 16 11.28 19.81 14.88
N GLY A 17 11.23 19.25 13.67
CA GLY A 17 11.21 20.05 12.43
C GLY A 17 10.09 21.13 12.38
N ALA A 18 8.98 20.93 13.09
CA ALA A 18 7.90 21.92 13.22
C ALA A 18 8.28 23.19 14.00
N ARG A 19 9.43 23.20 14.69
CA ARG A 19 9.94 24.34 15.46
C ARG A 19 11.19 24.96 14.82
N ALA A 20 11.45 24.65 13.55
CA ALA A 20 12.55 25.28 12.82
C ALA A 20 12.30 26.79 12.66
N GLY A 21 13.32 27.62 12.86
CA GLY A 21 13.19 29.08 12.87
C GLY A 21 12.56 29.68 14.14
N ALA A 22 12.13 28.86 15.10
CA ALA A 22 11.58 29.36 16.37
C ALA A 22 12.68 29.63 17.41
N THR A 23 12.39 30.46 18.40
CA THR A 23 13.27 30.68 19.56
C THR A 23 12.80 29.80 20.73
N LEU A 24 13.71 29.01 21.31
CA LEU A 24 13.40 28.11 22.42
C LEU A 24 14.28 28.43 23.63
N VAL A 25 13.71 28.33 24.83
CA VAL A 25 14.47 28.49 26.08
C VAL A 25 15.14 27.16 26.42
N CYS A 26 16.47 27.17 26.54
CA CYS A 26 17.25 26.03 27.02
C CYS A 26 17.05 25.83 28.53
N LYS A 27 17.29 24.63 29.04
CA LYS A 27 17.26 24.35 30.49
C LYS A 27 18.26 25.18 31.31
N CYS A 28 19.27 25.80 30.66
CA CYS A 28 20.18 26.74 31.30
C CYS A 28 19.61 28.17 31.41
N GLY A 29 18.39 28.42 30.90
CA GLY A 29 17.75 29.74 30.88
C GLY A 29 18.04 30.57 29.64
N LEU A 30 19.06 30.23 28.83
CA LEU A 30 19.36 30.97 27.61
C LEU A 30 18.33 30.72 26.50
N LEU A 31 18.04 31.78 25.74
CA LEU A 31 17.26 31.72 24.50
C LEU A 31 18.17 31.22 23.36
N VAL A 32 17.78 30.10 22.74
CA VAL A 32 18.48 29.51 21.59
C VAL A 32 17.60 29.70 20.37
N GLN A 33 18.13 30.37 19.35
CA GLN A 33 17.48 30.49 18.06
C GLN A 33 17.66 29.18 17.29
N VAL A 34 16.56 28.53 16.92
CA VAL A 34 16.61 27.29 16.16
C VAL A 34 16.87 27.64 14.68
N PRO A 35 17.90 27.05 14.04
CA PRO A 35 18.18 27.25 12.62
C PRO A 35 16.99 26.91 11.72
N GLY A 36 17.04 27.37 10.47
CA GLY A 36 16.03 27.06 9.47
C GLY A 36 15.95 25.55 9.18
N LEU A 37 14.81 25.07 8.66
CA LEU A 37 14.62 23.63 8.41
C LEU A 37 15.66 23.06 7.44
N ARG A 38 16.15 23.88 6.50
CA ARG A 38 17.19 23.50 5.53
C ARG A 38 18.53 23.27 6.23
N GLU A 39 18.98 24.22 7.04
CA GLU A 39 20.22 24.13 7.81
C GLU A 39 20.19 22.95 8.81
N LEU A 40 19.04 22.70 9.44
CA LEU A 40 18.87 21.54 10.31
C LEU A 40 19.01 20.20 9.56
N ARG A 41 18.62 20.14 8.28
CA ARG A 41 18.82 18.94 7.44
C ARG A 41 20.27 18.80 7.00
N ASP A 42 20.91 19.90 6.65
CA ASP A 42 22.31 19.91 6.23
C ASP A 42 23.25 19.57 7.40
N ALA A 43 22.90 19.96 8.61
CA ALA A 43 23.63 19.62 9.84
C ALA A 43 23.32 18.21 10.38
N ALA A 44 22.27 17.55 9.89
CA ALA A 44 21.93 16.19 10.31
C ALA A 44 22.86 15.18 9.61
N PRO A 45 23.45 14.22 10.33
CA PRO A 45 24.25 13.19 9.69
C PRO A 45 23.38 12.38 8.71
N ALA A 46 23.90 12.11 7.51
CA ALA A 46 23.16 11.41 6.44
C ALA A 46 22.48 10.11 6.94
N ALA A 47 23.17 9.34 7.79
CA ALA A 47 22.64 8.12 8.40
C ALA A 47 21.38 8.34 9.28
N ALA A 48 21.21 9.52 9.90
CA ALA A 48 20.01 9.84 10.67
C ALA A 48 18.82 10.18 9.76
N LEU A 49 19.07 10.80 8.61
CA LEU A 49 18.05 11.07 7.59
C LEU A 49 17.57 9.77 6.94
N GLU A 50 18.48 8.83 6.66
CA GLU A 50 18.15 7.51 6.11
C GLU A 50 17.30 6.68 7.07
N ARG A 51 17.61 6.63 8.37
CA ARG A 51 16.80 5.90 9.36
C ARG A 51 15.38 6.45 9.49
N ASP A 52 15.21 7.77 9.46
CA ASP A 52 13.88 8.39 9.54
C ASP A 52 13.09 8.20 8.23
N ALA A 53 13.77 8.13 7.08
CA ALA A 53 13.15 7.80 5.79
C ALA A 53 12.72 6.33 5.74
N ASP A 54 13.57 5.42 6.20
CA ASP A 54 13.30 3.98 6.26
C ASP A 54 12.15 3.66 7.23
N ARG A 55 12.11 4.32 8.39
CA ARG A 55 11.00 4.19 9.35
C ARG A 55 9.63 4.57 8.77
N LYS A 56 9.60 5.46 7.77
CA LYS A 56 8.37 5.88 7.10
C LYS A 56 8.03 5.03 5.87
N ARG A 57 8.93 4.17 5.38
CA ARG A 57 8.57 3.27 4.28
C ARG A 57 7.55 2.26 4.81
N PRO A 58 6.38 2.13 4.17
CA PRO A 58 5.48 1.04 4.50
C PRO A 58 6.26 -0.27 4.34
N ARG A 59 6.18 -1.15 5.34
CA ARG A 59 6.89 -2.43 5.30
C ARG A 59 6.52 -3.12 3.99
N PRO A 60 7.50 -3.53 3.17
CA PRO A 60 7.20 -4.26 1.96
C PRO A 60 6.42 -5.52 2.34
N TYR A 61 5.24 -5.70 1.75
CA TYR A 61 4.47 -6.91 1.89
C TYR A 61 5.31 -8.11 1.40
N PRO A 62 5.14 -9.31 1.98
CA PRO A 62 5.91 -10.49 1.56
C PRO A 62 5.75 -10.71 0.05
N ALA A 63 6.87 -10.94 -0.63
CA ALA A 63 6.92 -11.06 -2.09
C ALA A 63 6.01 -12.19 -2.63
N GLU A 64 5.71 -13.17 -1.78
CA GLU A 64 4.82 -14.32 -2.04
C GLU A 64 3.35 -13.95 -2.28
N LEU A 65 2.91 -12.77 -1.83
CA LEU A 65 1.53 -12.29 -2.07
C LEU A 65 1.24 -12.03 -3.55
N ARG A 66 2.28 -11.71 -4.34
CA ARG A 66 2.15 -11.44 -5.78
C ARG A 66 1.71 -12.67 -6.58
N PRO A 67 2.44 -13.80 -6.56
CA PRO A 67 2.02 -14.99 -7.28
C PRO A 67 0.71 -15.54 -6.73
N ALA A 68 0.48 -15.49 -5.41
CA ALA A 68 -0.78 -15.92 -4.80
C ALA A 68 -2.00 -15.15 -5.36
N GLY A 69 -1.89 -13.82 -5.49
CA GLY A 69 -2.93 -12.98 -6.08
C GLY A 69 -3.23 -13.34 -7.54
N ILE A 70 -2.19 -13.55 -8.35
CA ILE A 70 -2.33 -13.93 -9.77
C ILE A 70 -3.01 -15.30 -9.91
N ILE A 71 -2.60 -16.28 -9.09
CA ILE A 71 -3.18 -17.63 -9.10
C ILE A 71 -4.67 -17.58 -8.74
N LEU A 72 -5.05 -16.83 -7.70
CA LEU A 72 -6.45 -16.68 -7.29
C LEU A 72 -7.31 -16.02 -8.36
N VAL A 73 -6.80 -14.96 -9.01
CA VAL A 73 -7.49 -14.30 -10.12
C VAL A 73 -7.69 -15.26 -11.30
N GLY A 74 -6.65 -16.02 -11.67
CA GLY A 74 -6.74 -17.02 -12.73
C GLY A 74 -7.74 -18.13 -12.42
N LEU A 75 -7.71 -18.65 -11.18
CA LEU A 75 -8.61 -19.72 -10.73
C LEU A 75 -10.06 -19.26 -10.69
N ALA A 76 -10.31 -18.01 -10.27
CA ALA A 76 -11.63 -17.41 -10.31
C ALA A 76 -12.17 -17.31 -11.74
N PHE A 77 -11.35 -16.85 -12.69
CA PHE A 77 -11.74 -16.73 -14.09
C PHE A 77 -12.05 -18.09 -14.71
N VAL A 78 -11.14 -19.07 -14.58
CA VAL A 78 -11.33 -20.44 -15.09
C VAL A 78 -12.57 -21.08 -14.47
N GLY A 79 -12.78 -20.88 -13.17
CA GLY A 79 -13.94 -21.37 -12.44
C GLY A 79 -15.27 -20.86 -13.00
N THR A 80 -15.38 -19.55 -13.26
CA THR A 80 -16.59 -18.98 -13.88
C THR A 80 -16.85 -19.49 -15.28
N CYS A 81 -15.80 -19.62 -16.12
CA CYS A 81 -15.92 -20.17 -17.47
C CYS A 81 -16.39 -21.62 -17.43
N LEU A 82 -15.77 -22.46 -16.60
CA LEU A 82 -16.12 -23.88 -16.46
C LEU A 82 -17.54 -24.05 -15.93
N ALA A 83 -17.92 -23.29 -14.90
CA ALA A 83 -19.28 -23.28 -14.37
C ALA A 83 -20.28 -22.97 -15.48
N SER A 84 -20.05 -21.92 -16.27
CA SER A 84 -20.94 -21.54 -17.37
C SER A 84 -21.06 -22.63 -18.45
N HIS A 85 -19.97 -23.35 -18.76
CA HIS A 85 -19.98 -24.46 -19.71
C HIS A 85 -20.76 -25.67 -19.17
N ILE A 86 -20.55 -26.03 -17.90
CA ILE A 86 -21.28 -27.12 -17.25
C ILE A 86 -22.78 -26.79 -17.18
N THR A 87 -23.14 -25.57 -16.81
CA THR A 87 -24.55 -25.16 -16.74
C THR A 87 -25.22 -25.25 -18.11
N ARG A 88 -24.53 -24.89 -19.20
CA ARG A 88 -25.06 -25.07 -20.56
C ARG A 88 -25.24 -26.54 -20.95
N ALA A 89 -24.36 -27.42 -20.47
CA ALA A 89 -24.42 -28.85 -20.75
C ALA A 89 -25.50 -29.59 -19.94
N VAL A 90 -25.87 -29.09 -18.76
CA VAL A 90 -26.76 -29.76 -17.78
C VAL A 90 -28.17 -29.13 -17.76
N ALA A 91 -28.52 -28.30 -18.76
CA ALA A 91 -29.75 -27.50 -18.78
C ALA A 91 -31.05 -28.29 -19.06
N GLU A 92 -31.24 -29.46 -18.45
CA GLU A 92 -32.47 -30.26 -18.55
C GLU A 92 -33.50 -29.94 -17.45
N THR A 93 -33.11 -29.26 -16.36
CA THR A 93 -34.04 -28.80 -15.29
C THR A 93 -33.77 -27.34 -14.87
N PRO A 94 -34.66 -26.37 -15.17
CA PRO A 94 -34.30 -24.95 -15.16
C PRO A 94 -34.29 -24.27 -13.78
N GLU A 95 -35.05 -24.74 -12.79
CA GLU A 95 -35.29 -23.96 -11.55
C GLU A 95 -34.12 -24.00 -10.56
N ASN A 96 -33.54 -25.17 -10.31
CA ASN A 96 -32.41 -25.32 -9.37
C ASN A 96 -31.06 -24.92 -9.99
N LEU A 97 -30.97 -24.93 -11.33
CA LEU A 97 -29.74 -24.64 -12.06
C LEU A 97 -29.36 -23.16 -11.97
N ALA A 98 -30.36 -22.27 -12.03
CA ALA A 98 -30.13 -20.82 -11.99
C ALA A 98 -29.59 -20.37 -10.64
N VAL A 99 -30.15 -20.87 -9.53
CA VAL A 99 -29.67 -20.55 -8.17
C VAL A 99 -28.24 -21.06 -7.97
N GLY A 100 -27.95 -22.30 -8.41
CA GLY A 100 -26.60 -22.86 -8.36
C GLY A 100 -25.58 -22.02 -9.14
N GLN A 101 -25.94 -21.58 -10.35
CA GLN A 101 -25.06 -20.74 -11.17
C GLN A 101 -24.77 -19.39 -10.53
N VAL A 102 -25.78 -18.75 -9.93
CA VAL A 102 -25.60 -17.47 -9.22
C VAL A 102 -24.67 -17.64 -8.03
N LEU A 103 -24.84 -18.70 -7.22
CA LEU A 103 -23.99 -18.97 -6.06
C LEU A 103 -22.53 -19.26 -6.47
N ILE A 104 -22.32 -20.06 -7.51
CA ILE A 104 -20.98 -20.37 -8.03
C ILE A 104 -20.32 -19.11 -8.58
N SER A 105 -21.06 -18.31 -9.34
CA SER A 105 -20.55 -17.05 -9.91
C SER A 105 -20.17 -16.05 -8.82
N LEU A 106 -20.99 -15.95 -7.76
CA LEU A 106 -20.70 -15.11 -6.61
C LEU A 106 -19.46 -15.58 -5.84
N ALA A 107 -19.29 -16.89 -5.67
CA ALA A 107 -18.12 -17.47 -5.00
C ALA A 107 -16.82 -17.19 -5.77
N PHE A 108 -16.82 -17.32 -7.10
CA PHE A 108 -15.64 -16.97 -7.89
C PHE A 108 -15.39 -15.47 -7.96
N TYR A 109 -16.43 -14.64 -7.95
CA TYR A 109 -16.28 -13.19 -7.88
C TYR A 109 -15.61 -12.74 -6.57
N THR A 110 -15.96 -13.34 -5.42
CA THR A 110 -15.28 -13.03 -4.15
C THR A 110 -13.82 -13.48 -4.16
N LEU A 111 -13.51 -14.66 -4.70
CA LEU A 111 -12.12 -15.11 -4.89
C LEU A 111 -11.31 -14.17 -5.79
N TYR A 112 -11.93 -13.67 -6.86
CA TYR A 112 -11.33 -12.68 -7.74
C TYR A 112 -10.98 -11.38 -7.00
N ILE A 113 -11.91 -10.86 -6.19
CA ILE A 113 -11.69 -9.66 -5.37
C ILE A 113 -10.51 -9.88 -4.42
N ILE A 114 -10.48 -11.02 -3.73
CA ILE A 114 -9.40 -11.37 -2.80
C ILE A 114 -8.06 -11.43 -3.54
N GLY A 115 -8.01 -12.12 -4.69
CA GLY A 115 -6.81 -12.22 -5.51
C GLY A 115 -6.29 -10.84 -5.97
N MET A 116 -7.19 -9.97 -6.42
CA MET A 116 -6.86 -8.59 -6.81
C MET A 116 -6.31 -7.75 -5.66
N MET A 117 -6.89 -7.87 -4.46
CA MET A 117 -6.41 -7.18 -3.27
C MET A 117 -5.02 -7.67 -2.87
N LEU A 118 -4.79 -8.99 -2.86
CA LEU A 118 -3.47 -9.58 -2.55
C LEU A 118 -2.41 -9.16 -3.56
N TRP A 119 -2.75 -9.10 -4.84
CA TRP A 119 -1.86 -8.60 -5.88
C TRP A 119 -1.51 -7.11 -5.67
N ALA A 120 -2.51 -6.28 -5.39
CA ALA A 120 -2.30 -4.84 -5.17
C ALA A 120 -1.41 -4.58 -3.94
N LEU A 121 -1.66 -5.31 -2.84
CA LEU A 121 -0.85 -5.26 -1.63
C LEU A 121 0.58 -5.76 -1.90
N GLY A 122 0.75 -6.85 -2.65
CA GLY A 122 2.07 -7.36 -3.06
C GLY A 122 2.86 -6.37 -3.92
N LYS A 123 2.20 -5.46 -4.63
CA LYS A 123 2.84 -4.36 -5.37
C LYS A 123 3.13 -3.12 -4.51
N GLY A 124 2.68 -3.09 -3.26
CA GLY A 124 2.83 -1.96 -2.36
C GLY A 124 1.83 -0.83 -2.64
N TYR A 125 0.76 -1.10 -3.38
CA TYR A 125 -0.31 -0.13 -3.57
C TYR A 125 -1.14 0.03 -2.28
N SER A 126 -1.79 1.18 -2.14
CA SER A 126 -2.71 1.42 -1.03
C SER A 126 -3.98 0.57 -1.14
N VAL A 127 -4.61 0.27 -0.01
CA VAL A 127 -5.89 -0.48 0.03
C VAL A 127 -6.96 0.20 -0.82
N TRP A 128 -6.99 1.54 -0.82
CA TRP A 128 -7.88 2.34 -1.67
C TRP A 128 -7.69 2.06 -3.16
N TYR A 129 -6.45 1.88 -3.60
CA TYR A 129 -6.16 1.51 -4.98
C TYR A 129 -6.68 0.10 -5.32
N GLY A 130 -6.61 -0.83 -4.36
CA GLY A 130 -7.24 -2.15 -4.47
C GLY A 130 -8.75 -2.07 -4.68
N PHE A 131 -9.45 -1.23 -3.91
CA PHE A 131 -10.88 -0.97 -4.10
C PHE A 131 -11.19 -0.33 -5.46
N LEU A 132 -10.37 0.63 -5.89
CA LEU A 132 -10.51 1.25 -7.21
C LEU A 132 -10.37 0.21 -8.33
N LEU A 133 -9.37 -0.66 -8.25
CA LEU A 133 -9.17 -1.77 -9.19
C LEU A 133 -10.36 -2.74 -9.18
N MET A 134 -10.91 -3.04 -8.01
CA MET A 134 -12.10 -3.89 -7.88
C MET A 134 -13.31 -3.30 -8.63
N LEU A 135 -13.55 -2.00 -8.47
CA LEU A 135 -14.64 -1.28 -9.13
C LEU A 135 -14.45 -1.22 -10.65
N LEU A 136 -13.20 -1.04 -11.08
CA LEU A 136 -12.84 -0.94 -12.50
C LEU A 136 -12.70 -2.30 -13.17
N CYS A 137 -12.54 -3.40 -12.44
CA CYS A 137 -12.31 -4.74 -12.98
C CYS A 137 -13.32 -5.26 -14.02
N PRO A 138 -14.64 -5.04 -13.92
CA PRO A 138 -15.54 -5.41 -15.02
C PRO A 138 -15.20 -4.71 -16.35
N LEU A 139 -14.42 -3.63 -16.32
CA LEU A 139 -13.93 -2.86 -17.47
C LEU A 139 -12.39 -2.93 -17.65
N GLY A 140 -11.64 -3.46 -16.67
CA GLY A 140 -10.28 -2.99 -16.35
C GLY A 140 -9.16 -4.03 -16.45
N LEU A 141 -9.46 -5.29 -16.78
CA LEU A 141 -8.44 -6.34 -16.96
C LEU A 141 -7.38 -5.94 -18.02
N ILE A 142 -7.76 -5.10 -18.99
CA ILE A 142 -6.85 -4.50 -19.99
C ILE A 142 -5.87 -3.53 -19.34
N VAL A 143 -6.30 -2.71 -18.36
CA VAL A 143 -5.47 -1.65 -17.78
C VAL A 143 -4.29 -2.21 -16.98
N LEU A 144 -4.47 -3.34 -16.31
CA LEU A 144 -3.43 -3.98 -15.49
C LEU A 144 -2.26 -4.57 -16.30
N ILE A 145 -2.51 -4.96 -17.54
CA ILE A 145 -1.46 -5.47 -18.45
C ILE A 145 -0.57 -4.31 -18.94
N PHE A 146 -1.11 -3.09 -19.03
CA PHE A 146 -0.41 -1.93 -19.59
C PHE A 146 0.33 -1.06 -18.56
N PHE A 147 0.19 -1.30 -17.25
CA PHE A 147 0.98 -0.56 -16.25
C PHE A 147 2.30 -1.29 -15.94
N PRO A 148 3.44 -0.84 -16.49
CA PRO A 148 4.74 -1.41 -16.17
C PRO A 148 5.00 -1.28 -14.66
N ALA A 149 5.61 -2.31 -14.09
CA ALA A 149 6.02 -2.28 -12.69
C ALA A 149 6.93 -1.06 -12.48
N ARG A 150 6.58 -0.16 -11.56
CA ARG A 150 7.55 0.81 -11.06
C ARG A 150 8.65 0.03 -10.35
N GLU A 151 9.84 0.02 -10.95
CA GLU A 151 11.06 -0.33 -10.25
C GLU A 151 11.28 0.76 -9.19
N TYR A 152 11.17 0.37 -7.92
CA TYR A 152 11.38 1.21 -6.74
C TYR A 152 12.56 0.68 -5.94
#